data_AF-A0A849F9C3-F1
#
_entry.id   AF-A0A849F9C3-F1
#
_cell.length_a   1.000
_cell.length_b   1.000
_cell.length_c   1.000
_cell.angle_alpha   90.00
_cell.angle_beta   90.00
_cell.angle_gamma   90.00
#
_symmetry.space_group_name_H-M   'P 1'
#
loop_
_entity.id
_entity.type
_entity.pdbx_description
1 polymer ?
#
loop_
_entity_poly.entity_id
_entity_poly.type
_entity_poly.pdbx_seq_one_letter_code
_entity_poly.pdbx_strand_id
1 'polypeptide(L)'
;WLQEVVMPAEFPWAETGLTTKRPVSEWARMGVRPRGGEFASTRLPASIILPQGRGGPAFVAYPNFDAYFEWNQSFVYVLTAAYFAARLDGAPVFDAGDPSPPLTEAQMKSLQTKLAARGHDVGKVDGILGAGTRAAVRAEQMRLGLPADAWPTTALLGAL
;
A
#
# COMPACT_ATOMS: atom_id res chain seq x y z
N TRP A 1 15.90 -2.16 1.12
CA TRP A 1 14.83 -1.77 2.06
C TRP A 1 13.51 -1.60 1.30
N LEU A 2 13.48 -0.93 0.15
CA LEU A 2 12.36 -0.93 -0.79
C LEU A 2 12.90 -1.08 -2.22
N GLN A 3 12.14 -1.70 -3.12
CA GLN A 3 12.43 -1.73 -4.55
C GLN A 3 11.12 -1.65 -5.32
N GLU A 4 11.08 -0.85 -6.38
CA GLU A 4 9.90 -0.72 -7.21
C GLU A 4 9.66 -1.98 -8.05
N VAL A 5 8.40 -2.37 -8.19
CA VAL A 5 7.98 -3.56 -8.91
C VAL A 5 6.87 -3.26 -9.91
N VAL A 6 6.82 -4.07 -10.95
CA VAL A 6 5.70 -4.15 -11.89
C VAL A 6 4.77 -5.26 -11.42
N MET A 7 3.49 -4.91 -11.26
CA MET A 7 2.43 -5.84 -10.87
C MET A 7 1.82 -6.49 -12.11
N PRO A 8 1.41 -7.78 -12.07
CA PRO A 8 0.58 -8.36 -13.11
C PRO A 8 -0.81 -7.71 -13.09
N ALA A 9 -1.51 -7.74 -14.24
CA ALA A 9 -2.84 -7.15 -14.38
C ALA A 9 -3.85 -7.78 -13.41
N GLU A 10 -3.82 -9.11 -13.31
CA GLU A 10 -4.62 -9.88 -12.36
C GLU A 10 -3.76 -10.27 -11.16
N PHE A 11 -4.14 -9.79 -9.99
CA PHE A 11 -3.42 -10.04 -8.74
C PHE A 11 -4.41 -10.12 -7.56
N PRO A 12 -4.19 -11.00 -6.57
CA PRO A 12 -5.00 -11.00 -5.35
C PRO A 12 -4.64 -9.78 -4.49
N TRP A 13 -5.22 -8.61 -4.79
CA TRP A 13 -4.87 -7.33 -4.15
C TRP A 13 -4.99 -7.36 -2.62
N ALA A 14 -5.87 -8.20 -2.08
CA ALA A 14 -6.02 -8.44 -0.64
C ALA A 14 -4.72 -8.93 0.03
N GLU A 15 -3.82 -9.58 -0.72
CA GLU A 15 -2.52 -10.07 -0.25
C GLU A 15 -1.46 -8.97 -0.12
N THR A 16 -1.74 -7.76 -0.62
CA THR A 16 -0.82 -6.61 -0.46
C THR A 16 -0.92 -5.99 0.94
N GLY A 17 0.02 -5.10 1.28
CA GLY A 17 0.09 -4.42 2.56
C GLY A 17 1.16 -5.00 3.50
N LEU A 18 1.37 -4.31 4.62
CA LEU A 18 2.45 -4.58 5.56
C LEU A 18 2.29 -5.87 6.37
N THR A 19 1.05 -6.37 6.48
CA THR A 19 0.72 -7.54 7.29
C THR A 19 1.05 -8.84 6.59
N THR A 20 1.02 -8.85 5.26
CA THR A 20 1.30 -10.04 4.46
C THR A 20 2.76 -10.04 4.05
N LYS A 21 3.49 -11.07 4.48
CA LYS A 21 4.89 -11.29 4.11
C LYS A 21 5.03 -12.66 3.46
N ARG A 22 5.64 -12.67 2.29
CA ARG A 22 5.99 -13.90 1.55
C ARG A 22 7.45 -13.78 1.10
N PRO A 23 8.16 -14.92 0.90
CA PRO A 23 9.44 -14.88 0.21
C PRO A 23 9.29 -14.17 -1.13
N VAL A 24 10.27 -13.35 -1.52
CA VAL A 24 10.22 -12.64 -2.80
C VAL A 24 10.09 -13.57 -4.01
N SER A 25 10.63 -14.79 -3.93
CA SER A 25 10.44 -15.84 -4.94
C SER A 25 8.97 -16.22 -5.13
N GLU A 26 8.15 -16.14 -4.08
CA GLU A 26 6.73 -16.43 -4.16
C GLU A 26 5.98 -15.27 -4.83
N TRP A 27 6.30 -14.02 -4.49
CA TRP A 27 5.78 -12.85 -5.21
C TRP A 27 6.16 -12.90 -6.69
N ALA A 28 7.40 -13.29 -7.01
CA ALA A 28 7.86 -13.46 -8.37
C ALA A 28 7.05 -14.54 -9.12
N ARG A 29 6.77 -15.67 -8.48
CA ARG A 29 5.91 -16.74 -9.02
C ARG A 29 4.47 -16.28 -9.23
N MET A 30 3.99 -15.33 -8.42
CA MET A 30 2.69 -14.67 -8.60
C MET A 30 2.71 -13.59 -9.69
N GLY A 31 3.84 -13.38 -10.39
CA GLY A 31 3.96 -12.47 -11.53
C GLY A 31 4.53 -11.09 -11.21
N VAL A 32 4.89 -10.82 -9.95
CA VAL A 32 5.56 -9.56 -9.56
C VAL A 32 6.98 -9.54 -10.14
N ARG A 33 7.38 -8.45 -10.78
CA ARG A 33 8.72 -8.32 -11.39
C ARG A 33 9.41 -7.05 -10.88
N PRO A 34 10.74 -7.05 -10.68
CA PRO A 34 11.43 -5.80 -10.39
C PRO A 34 11.28 -4.85 -11.59
N ARG A 35 11.06 -3.55 -11.34
CA ARG A 35 11.01 -2.57 -12.44
C ARG A 35 12.39 -2.36 -13.07
N GLY A 36 13.44 -2.54 -12.29
CA GLY A 36 14.83 -2.49 -12.76
C GLY A 36 15.74 -3.42 -11.96
N GLY A 37 16.74 -3.97 -12.66
CA GLY A 37 17.68 -4.93 -12.09
C GLY A 37 17.03 -6.24 -11.67
N GLU A 38 17.68 -6.93 -10.74
CA GLU A 38 17.15 -8.14 -10.10
C GLU A 38 16.59 -7.80 -8.72
N PHE A 39 15.78 -8.70 -8.15
CA PHE A 39 15.41 -8.58 -6.74
C PHE A 39 16.65 -8.65 -5.85
N ALA A 40 16.75 -7.78 -4.85
CA ALA A 40 17.88 -7.75 -3.91
C ALA A 40 18.07 -9.10 -3.18
N SER A 41 16.98 -9.84 -2.96
CA SER A 41 17.01 -11.24 -2.53
C SER A 41 15.69 -11.92 -2.86
N THR A 42 15.76 -13.16 -3.34
CA THR A 42 14.58 -13.99 -3.61
C THR A 42 14.09 -14.74 -2.38
N ARG A 43 14.92 -14.88 -1.34
CA ARG A 43 14.59 -15.68 -0.14
C ARG A 43 14.05 -14.86 1.02
N LEU A 44 14.31 -13.56 1.05
CA LEU A 44 13.86 -12.72 2.16
C LEU A 44 12.32 -12.62 2.17
N PRO A 45 11.70 -12.62 3.35
CA PRO A 45 10.29 -12.28 3.46
C PRO A 45 10.12 -10.79 3.13
N ALA A 46 9.12 -10.49 2.32
CA ALA A 46 8.81 -9.13 1.92
C ALA A 46 7.30 -8.92 1.78
N SER A 47 6.88 -7.67 1.87
CA SER A 47 5.52 -7.22 1.59
C SER A 47 5.45 -6.52 0.23
N ILE A 48 4.31 -6.61 -0.44
CA ILE A 48 4.00 -5.71 -1.57
C ILE A 48 3.20 -4.52 -1.04
N ILE A 49 3.70 -3.32 -1.26
CA ILE A 49 3.10 -2.08 -0.77
C ILE A 49 2.57 -1.26 -1.95
N LEU A 50 1.34 -0.78 -1.80
CA LEU A 50 0.63 0.06 -2.77
C LEU A 50 0.26 1.40 -2.10
N PRO A 51 1.10 2.44 -2.20
CA PRO A 51 0.85 3.70 -1.51
C PRO A 51 -0.43 4.40 -1.97
N GLN A 52 -0.73 4.26 -3.27
CA GLN A 52 -1.83 4.91 -4.00
C GLN A 52 -2.75 3.88 -4.70
N GLY A 53 -2.87 2.68 -4.12
CA GLY A 53 -3.67 1.60 -4.70
C GLY A 53 -3.03 0.97 -5.93
N ARG A 54 -3.78 0.08 -6.59
CA ARG A 54 -3.27 -0.74 -7.71
C ARG A 54 -2.94 0.05 -8.99
N GLY A 55 -3.43 1.28 -9.11
CA GLY A 55 -3.15 2.16 -10.25
C GLY A 55 -1.89 3.01 -10.09
N GLY A 56 -1.29 3.04 -8.89
CA GLY A 56 -0.10 3.80 -8.60
C GLY A 56 1.19 2.95 -8.54
N PRO A 57 2.29 3.52 -8.01
CA PRO A 57 3.53 2.78 -7.85
C PRO A 57 3.35 1.60 -6.90
N ALA A 58 4.06 0.50 -7.17
CA ALA A 58 4.10 -0.68 -6.32
C ALA A 58 5.54 -0.96 -5.90
N PHE A 59 5.70 -1.41 -4.66
CA PHE A 59 7.02 -1.69 -4.11
C PHE A 59 7.06 -3.01 -3.39
N VAL A 60 8.18 -3.73 -3.53
CA VAL A 60 8.56 -4.77 -2.58
C VAL A 60 9.29 -4.13 -1.41
N ALA A 61 8.80 -4.36 -0.20
CA ALA A 61 9.37 -3.91 1.06
C ALA A 61 10.04 -5.07 1.78
N TYR A 62 11.36 -4.97 1.93
CA TYR A 62 12.22 -5.97 2.57
C TYR A 62 12.22 -5.77 4.10
N PRO A 63 12.78 -6.70 4.91
CA PRO A 63 12.72 -6.61 6.37
C PRO A 63 13.25 -5.29 6.96
N ASN A 64 14.27 -4.69 6.35
CA ASN A 64 14.79 -3.39 6.80
C ASN A 64 13.77 -2.24 6.68
N PHE A 65 12.70 -2.40 5.90
CA PHE A 65 11.61 -1.43 5.83
C PHE A 65 10.86 -1.33 7.18
N ASP A 66 10.73 -2.45 7.90
CA ASP A 66 10.01 -2.48 9.17
C ASP A 66 10.73 -1.65 10.26
N ALA A 67 12.07 -1.60 10.22
CA ALA A 67 12.87 -0.84 11.17
C ALA A 67 12.57 0.66 11.18
N TYR A 68 12.10 1.22 10.05
CA TYR A 68 11.70 2.63 10.00
C TYR A 68 10.47 2.92 10.88
N PHE A 69 9.59 1.92 11.11
CA PHE A 69 8.44 2.10 11.99
C PHE A 69 8.84 2.23 13.46
N GLU A 70 9.99 1.69 13.88
CA GLU A 70 10.51 1.89 15.25
C GLU A 70 10.76 3.37 15.55
N TRP A 71 11.11 4.16 14.53
CA TRP A 71 11.31 5.60 14.63
C TRP A 71 10.01 6.40 14.46
N ASN A 72 9.15 6.02 13.52
CA ASN A 72 7.92 6.74 13.23
C ASN A 72 6.81 5.81 12.72
N GLN A 73 5.66 5.84 13.38
CA GLN A 73 4.51 4.99 13.04
C GLN A 73 3.72 5.45 11.79
N SER A 74 4.08 6.57 11.17
CA SER A 74 3.45 7.06 9.94
C SER A 74 3.94 6.30 8.72
N PHE A 75 3.04 5.54 8.09
CA PHE A 75 3.32 4.83 6.84
C PHE A 75 3.86 5.74 5.73
N VAL A 76 3.30 6.93 5.55
CA VAL A 76 3.76 7.88 4.52
C VAL A 76 5.18 8.36 4.82
N TYR A 77 5.48 8.63 6.08
CA TYR A 77 6.82 9.04 6.51
C TYR A 77 7.83 7.92 6.23
N VAL A 78 7.53 6.70 6.70
CA VAL A 78 8.37 5.52 6.52
C VAL A 78 8.61 5.25 5.04
N LEU A 79 7.56 5.23 4.23
CA LEU A 79 7.67 5.04 2.79
C LEU A 79 8.52 6.12 2.11
N THR A 80 8.39 7.37 2.53
CA THR A 80 9.15 8.49 1.96
C THR A 80 10.64 8.38 2.33
N ALA A 81 10.94 8.14 3.61
CA ALA A 81 12.31 7.98 4.10
C ALA A 81 13.01 6.78 3.46
N ALA A 82 12.28 5.67 3.37
CA ALA A 82 12.62 4.54 2.56
C ALA A 82 12.91 5.04 1.14
N TYR A 83 11.90 5.43 0.35
CA TYR A 83 12.06 5.75 -1.07
C TYR A 83 13.24 6.70 -1.36
N PHE A 84 13.45 7.70 -0.50
CA PHE A 84 14.59 8.61 -0.60
C PHE A 84 15.94 7.88 -0.53
N ALA A 85 16.10 6.89 0.35
CA ALA A 85 17.28 6.04 0.39
C ALA A 85 17.52 5.28 -0.94
N ALA A 86 16.47 4.90 -1.70
CA ALA A 86 16.66 4.23 -3.02
C ALA A 86 17.18 5.18 -4.04
N ARG A 87 16.68 6.41 -3.98
CA ARG A 87 17.12 7.47 -4.88
C ARG A 87 18.59 7.77 -4.63
N LEU A 88 19.04 7.74 -3.37
CA LEU A 88 20.46 7.84 -3.03
C LEU A 88 21.28 6.62 -3.49
N ASP A 89 20.71 5.41 -3.39
CA ASP A 89 21.33 4.16 -3.88
C ASP A 89 21.27 4.00 -5.43
N GLY A 90 20.73 4.99 -6.16
CA GLY A 90 20.73 5.03 -7.61
C GLY A 90 19.51 4.42 -8.32
N ALA A 91 18.47 3.99 -7.59
CA ALA A 91 17.21 3.56 -8.22
C ALA A 91 16.58 4.74 -8.99
N PRO A 92 15.85 4.53 -10.10
CA PRO A 92 15.19 5.61 -10.85
C PRO A 92 14.07 6.31 -10.06
N VAL A 93 13.53 7.39 -10.61
CA VAL A 93 12.27 7.98 -10.11
C VAL A 93 11.13 6.97 -10.30
N PHE A 94 10.29 6.79 -9.29
CA PHE A 94 9.16 5.86 -9.37
C PHE A 94 8.21 6.18 -10.54
N ASP A 95 7.51 5.18 -11.04
CA ASP A 95 6.41 5.35 -11.98
C ASP A 95 5.16 5.79 -11.23
N ALA A 96 4.67 7.00 -11.51
CA ALA A 96 3.49 7.48 -10.81
C ALA A 96 2.24 6.67 -11.16
N GLY A 97 2.22 6.01 -12.33
CA GLY A 97 1.03 5.36 -12.86
C GLY A 97 -0.12 6.35 -13.06
N ASP A 98 -1.34 5.84 -12.91
CA ASP A 98 -2.59 6.60 -12.97
C ASP A 98 -3.54 6.14 -11.83
N PRO A 99 -3.19 6.43 -10.56
CA PRO A 99 -4.04 6.06 -9.44
C PRO A 99 -5.31 6.92 -9.42
N SER A 100 -6.39 6.36 -8.86
CA SER A 100 -7.58 7.17 -8.56
C SER A 100 -7.20 8.36 -7.68
N PRO A 101 -7.73 9.57 -7.93
CA PRO A 101 -7.39 10.75 -7.14
C PRO A 101 -7.63 10.53 -5.64
N PRO A 102 -6.78 11.10 -4.76
CA PRO A 102 -7.00 11.03 -3.32
C PRO A 102 -8.31 11.74 -2.95
N LEU A 103 -8.98 11.24 -1.91
CA LEU A 103 -10.11 11.94 -1.32
C LEU A 103 -9.68 13.29 -0.75
N THR A 104 -10.56 14.29 -0.83
CA THR A 104 -10.38 15.52 -0.06
C THR A 104 -10.44 15.24 1.44
N GLU A 105 -9.92 16.12 2.27
CA GLU A 105 -9.96 15.96 3.73
C GLU A 105 -11.39 15.74 4.24
N ALA A 106 -12.35 16.50 3.73
CA ALA A 106 -13.77 16.35 4.09
C ALA A 106 -14.34 14.98 3.67
N GLN A 107 -13.99 14.50 2.47
CA GLN A 107 -14.38 13.18 2.00
C GLN A 107 -13.73 12.05 2.82
N MET A 108 -12.46 12.20 3.19
CA MET A 108 -11.76 11.22 4.03
C MET A 108 -12.37 11.16 5.44
N LYS A 109 -12.69 12.30 6.06
CA LYS A 109 -13.42 12.33 7.35
C LYS A 109 -14.79 11.69 7.25
N SER A 110 -15.50 11.91 6.14
CA SER A 110 -16.78 11.24 5.86
C SER A 110 -16.59 9.72 5.76
N LEU A 111 -15.57 9.28 5.02
CA LEU A 111 -15.22 7.86 4.88
C LEU A 111 -14.92 7.23 6.25
N GLN A 112 -14.02 7.84 7.04
CA GLN A 112 -13.65 7.36 8.37
C GLN A 112 -14.87 7.25 9.30
N THR A 113 -15.76 8.26 9.29
CA THR A 113 -17.02 8.21 10.05
C THR A 113 -17.89 7.02 9.62
N LYS A 114 -18.08 6.81 8.31
CA LYS A 114 -18.89 5.70 7.78
C LYS A 114 -18.29 4.32 8.07
N LEU A 115 -16.96 4.22 8.07
CA LEU A 115 -16.22 3.01 8.43
C LEU A 115 -16.34 2.71 9.92
N ALA A 116 -16.17 3.72 10.78
CA ALA A 116 -16.34 3.60 12.23
C ALA A 116 -17.78 3.18 12.59
N ALA A 117 -18.80 3.77 11.94
CA ALA A 117 -20.20 3.39 12.13
C ALA A 117 -20.50 1.93 11.75
N ARG A 118 -19.64 1.29 10.95
CA ARG A 118 -19.71 -0.13 10.58
C ARG A 118 -18.89 -1.03 11.50
N GLY A 119 -18.26 -0.49 12.54
CA GLY A 119 -17.48 -1.24 13.51
C GLY A 119 -16.00 -1.39 13.18
N HIS A 120 -15.48 -0.71 12.16
CA HIS A 120 -14.05 -0.70 11.87
C HIS A 120 -13.28 0.24 12.80
N ASP A 121 -12.12 -0.20 13.29
CA ASP A 121 -11.16 0.69 13.96
C ASP A 121 -10.37 1.49 12.92
N VAL A 122 -10.83 2.72 12.67
CA VAL A 122 -10.14 3.67 11.78
C VAL A 122 -9.11 4.54 12.49
N GLY A 123 -9.02 4.46 13.83
CA GLY A 123 -8.36 5.45 14.67
C GLY A 123 -9.19 6.72 14.82
N LYS A 124 -8.54 7.89 14.68
CA LYS A 124 -9.22 9.19 14.75
C LYS A 124 -9.86 9.54 13.41
N VAL A 125 -11.00 10.22 13.45
CA VAL A 125 -11.63 10.85 12.27
C VAL A 125 -10.93 12.19 12.00
N ASP A 126 -9.71 12.12 11.46
CA ASP A 126 -8.82 13.27 11.26
C ASP A 126 -8.60 13.61 9.78
N GLY A 127 -9.13 12.81 8.85
CA GLY A 127 -8.93 12.99 7.42
C GLY A 127 -7.59 12.44 6.90
N ILE A 128 -6.85 11.70 7.72
CA ILE A 128 -5.56 11.11 7.37
C ILE A 128 -5.72 9.63 7.04
N LEU A 129 -5.15 9.19 5.92
CA LEU A 129 -5.13 7.77 5.52
C LEU A 129 -4.08 6.97 6.32
N GLY A 130 -4.38 6.72 7.59
CA GLY A 130 -3.56 5.92 8.50
C GLY A 130 -3.75 4.41 8.33
N ALA A 131 -3.02 3.62 9.14
CA ALA A 131 -3.04 2.16 9.08
C ALA A 131 -4.45 1.58 9.35
N GLY A 132 -5.15 2.06 10.39
CA GLY A 132 -6.51 1.63 10.71
C GLY A 132 -7.49 1.95 9.58
N THR A 133 -7.44 3.17 9.04
CA THR A 133 -8.27 3.56 7.89
C THR A 133 -7.98 2.68 6.65
N ARG A 134 -6.71 2.38 6.34
CA ARG A 134 -6.34 1.48 5.23
C ARG A 134 -6.85 0.06 5.44
N ALA A 135 -6.77 -0.47 6.66
CA ALA A 135 -7.30 -1.79 6.99
C ALA A 135 -8.83 -1.84 6.81
N ALA A 136 -9.53 -0.83 7.30
CA ALA A 136 -10.98 -0.69 7.15
C ALA A 136 -11.41 -0.56 5.68
N VAL A 137 -10.71 0.25 4.89
CA VAL A 137 -10.91 0.39 3.44
C VAL A 137 -10.77 -0.96 2.74
N ARG A 138 -9.69 -1.69 3.04
CA ARG A 138 -9.45 -3.03 2.46
C ARG A 138 -10.59 -3.99 2.80
N ALA A 139 -11.04 -4.01 4.05
CA ALA A 139 -12.13 -4.88 4.49
C ALA A 139 -13.44 -4.57 3.75
N GLU A 140 -13.79 -3.28 3.59
CA GLU A 140 -14.97 -2.89 2.83
C GLU A 140 -14.84 -3.15 1.33
N GLN A 141 -13.66 -2.95 0.75
CA GLN A 141 -13.40 -3.34 -0.65
C GLN A 141 -13.67 -4.83 -0.86
N MET A 142 -13.16 -5.69 0.04
CA MET A 142 -13.42 -7.13 -0.01
C MET A 142 -14.91 -7.44 0.14
N ARG A 143 -15.61 -6.83 1.11
CA ARG A 143 -17.05 -7.03 1.34
C ARG A 143 -17.90 -6.63 0.12
N LEU A 144 -17.47 -5.61 -0.61
CA LEU A 144 -18.14 -5.09 -1.79
C LEU A 144 -17.70 -5.76 -3.10
N GLY A 145 -16.78 -6.72 -3.07
CA GLY A 145 -16.24 -7.35 -4.28
C GLY A 145 -15.37 -6.42 -5.13
N LEU A 146 -14.86 -5.33 -4.55
CA LEU A 146 -13.93 -4.40 -5.19
C LEU A 146 -12.48 -4.89 -5.02
N PRO A 147 -11.54 -4.45 -5.86
CA PRO A 147 -10.12 -4.70 -5.66
C PRO A 147 -9.65 -4.19 -4.29
N ALA A 148 -9.20 -5.09 -3.43
CA ALA A 148 -8.82 -4.82 -2.04
C ALA A 148 -7.40 -4.24 -1.90
N ASP A 149 -7.15 -3.11 -2.55
CA ASP A 149 -5.83 -2.44 -2.61
C ASP A 149 -5.59 -1.42 -1.49
N ALA A 150 -6.56 -1.27 -0.57
CA ALA A 150 -6.53 -0.34 0.56
C ALA A 150 -6.45 1.15 0.17
N TRP A 151 -6.78 1.50 -1.07
CA TRP A 151 -6.85 2.90 -1.53
C TRP A 151 -8.30 3.40 -1.56
N PRO A 152 -8.64 4.41 -0.75
CA PRO A 152 -9.98 4.95 -0.74
C PRO A 152 -10.25 5.79 -1.98
N THR A 153 -11.40 5.54 -2.61
CA THR A 153 -11.86 6.26 -3.79
C THR A 153 -13.23 6.89 -3.52
N THR A 154 -13.61 7.86 -4.35
CA THR A 154 -14.97 8.44 -4.31
C THR A 154 -16.04 7.38 -4.56
N ALA A 155 -15.75 6.39 -5.40
CA ALA A 155 -16.62 5.25 -5.64
C ALA A 155 -16.84 4.41 -4.37
N LEU A 156 -15.76 4.10 -3.62
CA LEU A 156 -15.89 3.41 -2.34
C LEU A 156 -16.72 4.24 -1.35
N LEU A 157 -16.41 5.53 -1.21
CA LEU A 157 -17.14 6.42 -0.31
C LEU A 157 -18.64 6.50 -0.63
N GLY A 158 -19.02 6.44 -1.91
CA GLY A 158 -20.41 6.41 -2.36
C GLY A 158 -21.11 5.07 -2.13
N ALA A 159 -20.35 3.97 -2.04
CA ALA A 159 -20.88 2.63 -1.77
C ALA A 159 -21.04 2.31 -0.27
N LEU A 160 -20.47 3.14 0.62
CA LEU A 160 -20.67 3.10 2.08
C LEU A 160 -21.80 4.03 2.51
#